data_AF-A0A6M4P7H1-F1
#
_entry.id   AF-A0A6M4P7H1-F1
#
_cell.length_a   1.000
_cell.length_b   1.000
_cell.length_c   1.000
_cell.angle_alpha   90.00
_cell.angle_beta   90.00
_cell.angle_gamma   90.00
#
_symmetry.space_group_name_H-M   'P 1'
#
loop_
_entity.id
_entity.type
_entity.pdbx_description
1 polymer ?
#
loop_
_entity_poly.entity_id
_entity_poly.type
_entity_poly.pdbx_seq_one_letter_code
_entity_poly.pdbx_strand_id
1 'polypeptide(L)'
;MSLLGGNDLKEQQKINELELKINREKQKLDKKLTRQKILLGAFLVDALEKDEIHGLKEYTAKELPVFLTRRTDRELMKDLVEELGGVMKKEDCPKNEYL
;
A
#
# COMPACT_ATOMS: atom_id res chain seq x y z
N MET A 1 -37.02 -24.06 -34.08
CA MET A 1 -36.70 -22.62 -34.12
C MET A 1 -36.72 -22.10 -32.69
N SER A 2 -35.56 -21.77 -32.14
CA SER A 2 -35.35 -21.52 -30.71
C SER A 2 -36.05 -20.24 -30.24
N LEU A 3 -37.07 -20.37 -29.39
CA LEU A 3 -37.79 -19.28 -28.73
C LEU A 3 -37.15 -18.86 -27.38
N LEU A 4 -35.99 -19.42 -27.01
CA LEU A 4 -35.35 -19.14 -25.71
C LEU A 4 -34.34 -17.97 -25.73
N GLY A 5 -33.83 -17.55 -26.90
CA GLY A 5 -32.70 -16.61 -26.94
C GLY A 5 -32.98 -15.17 -26.48
N GLY A 6 -34.25 -14.74 -26.46
CA GLY A 6 -34.62 -13.35 -26.13
C GLY A 6 -34.67 -13.02 -24.64
N ASN A 7 -34.99 -14.00 -23.79
CA ASN A 7 -34.97 -13.83 -22.33
C ASN A 7 -33.55 -13.96 -21.78
N ASP A 8 -32.79 -14.94 -22.27
CA ASP A 8 -31.38 -15.14 -21.89
C ASP A 8 -30.53 -13.90 -22.20
N LEU A 9 -30.77 -13.22 -23.33
CA LEU A 9 -30.05 -12.00 -23.71
C LEU A 9 -30.33 -10.83 -22.75
N LYS A 10 -31.59 -10.69 -22.28
CA LYS A 10 -31.98 -9.64 -21.33
C LYS A 10 -31.44 -9.91 -19.93
N GLU A 11 -31.39 -11.17 -19.53
CA GLU A 11 -30.78 -11.59 -18.27
C GLU A 11 -29.27 -11.36 -18.28
N GLN A 12 -28.58 -11.71 -19.38
CA GLN A 12 -27.16 -11.42 -19.56
C GLN A 12 -26.86 -9.92 -19.55
N GLN A 13 -27.72 -9.09 -20.18
CA GLN A 13 -27.57 -7.63 -20.13
C GLN A 13 -27.68 -7.08 -18.71
N LYS A 14 -28.65 -7.55 -17.92
CA LYS A 14 -28.79 -7.16 -16.51
C LYS A 14 -27.59 -7.59 -15.67
N ILE A 15 -27.08 -8.79 -15.88
CA ILE A 15 -25.88 -9.29 -15.19
C ILE A 15 -24.68 -8.39 -15.51
N ASN A 16 -24.44 -8.10 -16.79
CA ASN A 16 -23.35 -7.22 -17.21
C ASN A 16 -23.47 -5.80 -16.62
N GLU A 17 -24.68 -5.23 -16.57
CA GLU A 17 -24.91 -3.92 -15.95
C GLU A 17 -24.62 -3.92 -14.45
N LEU A 18 -25.00 -4.98 -13.74
CA LEU A 18 -24.73 -5.14 -12.31
C LEU A 18 -23.23 -5.33 -12.04
N GLU A 19 -22.54 -6.14 -12.84
CA GLU A 19 -21.09 -6.31 -12.75
C GLU A 19 -20.35 -5.00 -12.99
N LEU A 20 -20.77 -4.20 -13.98
CA LEU A 20 -20.20 -2.88 -14.24
C LEU A 20 -20.42 -1.92 -13.07
N LYS A 21 -21.60 -1.93 -12.43
CA LYS A 21 -21.87 -1.12 -11.24
C LYS A 21 -20.98 -1.53 -10.07
N ILE A 22 -20.89 -2.84 -9.78
CA ILE A 22 -20.03 -3.40 -8.74
C ILE A 22 -18.57 -3.00 -8.96
N ASN A 23 -18.07 -3.14 -10.20
CA ASN A 23 -16.69 -2.79 -10.52
C ASN A 23 -16.40 -1.30 -10.34
N ARG A 24 -17.33 -0.43 -10.73
CA ARG A 24 -17.21 1.02 -10.51
C ARG A 24 -17.20 1.37 -9.02
N GLU A 25 -18.05 0.75 -8.21
CA GLU A 25 -18.10 0.98 -6.77
C GLU A 25 -16.82 0.50 -6.07
N LYS A 26 -16.32 -0.69 -6.42
CA LYS A 26 -15.03 -1.19 -5.94
C LYS A 26 -13.89 -0.22 -6.26
N GLN A 27 -13.79 0.23 -7.52
CA GLN A 27 -12.77 1.20 -7.92
C GLN A 27 -12.87 2.54 -7.16
N LYS A 28 -14.08 3.03 -6.89
CA LYS A 28 -14.28 4.25 -6.08
C LYS A 28 -13.81 4.05 -4.64
N LEU A 29 -14.13 2.90 -4.05
CA LEU A 29 -13.71 2.54 -2.71
C LEU A 29 -12.18 2.42 -2.63
N ASP A 30 -11.55 1.73 -3.59
CA ASP A 30 -10.10 1.55 -3.64
C ASP A 30 -9.36 2.88 -3.76
N LYS A 31 -9.88 3.80 -4.60
CA LYS A 31 -9.33 5.16 -4.73
C LYS A 31 -9.45 5.94 -3.41
N LYS A 32 -10.59 5.84 -2.72
CA LYS A 32 -10.80 6.49 -1.43
C LYS A 32 -9.84 5.94 -0.37
N LEU A 33 -9.71 4.62 -0.28
CA LEU A 33 -8.79 3.96 0.65
C LEU A 33 -7.33 4.32 0.36
N THR A 34 -6.95 4.37 -0.91
CA THR A 34 -5.61 4.80 -1.33
C THR A 34 -5.34 6.23 -0.89
N ARG A 35 -6.29 7.15 -1.13
CA ARG A 35 -6.16 8.54 -0.68
C ARG A 35 -6.06 8.66 0.84
N GLN A 36 -6.84 7.88 1.59
CA GLN A 36 -6.76 7.86 3.06
C GLN A 36 -5.38 7.41 3.56
N LYS A 37 -4.82 6.34 2.99
CA LYS A 37 -3.46 5.86 3.34
C LYS A 37 -2.40 6.90 3.05
N ILE A 38 -2.48 7.58 1.90
CA ILE A 38 -1.54 8.64 1.52
C ILE A 38 -1.63 9.82 2.51
N LEU A 39 -2.84 10.29 2.81
CA LEU A 39 -3.04 11.42 3.73
C LEU A 39 -2.58 11.09 5.15
N LEU A 40 -2.86 9.87 5.63
CA LEU A 40 -2.40 9.43 6.93
C LEU A 40 -0.87 9.32 6.97
N GLY A 41 -0.24 8.79 5.92
CA GLY A 41 1.21 8.76 5.80
C GLY A 41 1.82 10.16 5.84
N ALA A 42 1.29 11.10 5.04
CA ALA A 42 1.75 12.48 5.03
C ALA A 42 1.61 13.17 6.40
N PHE A 43 0.49 12.95 7.09
CA PHE A 43 0.28 13.46 8.45
C PHE A 43 1.31 12.92 9.46
N LEU A 44 1.61 11.62 9.41
CA LEU A 44 2.59 11.01 10.30
C LEU A 44 4.02 11.45 9.98
N VAL A 45 4.36 11.68 8.71
CA VAL A 45 5.65 12.25 8.29
C VAL A 45 5.79 13.67 8.83
N ASP A 46 4.77 14.51 8.67
CA ASP A 46 4.77 15.88 9.20
C ASP A 46 4.96 15.92 10.73
N ALA A 47 4.27 15.03 11.46
CA ALA A 47 4.43 14.90 12.91
C ALA A 47 5.84 14.43 13.32
N LEU A 48 6.46 13.55 12.51
CA LEU A 48 7.82 13.06 12.71
C LEU A 48 8.86 14.17 12.47
N GLU A 49 8.71 14.94 11.38
CA GLU A 49 9.62 16.02 11.00
C GLU A 49 9.62 17.17 12.02
N LYS A 50 8.44 17.49 12.57
CA LYS A 50 8.28 18.56 13.56
C LYS A 50 8.58 18.14 14.99
N ASP A 51 8.88 16.86 15.22
CA ASP A 51 9.07 16.29 16.56
C ASP A 51 7.88 16.59 17.50
N GLU A 52 6.66 16.61 16.95
CA GLU A 52 5.44 16.94 17.69
C GLU A 52 5.08 15.86 18.72
N ILE A 53 5.52 14.62 18.48
CA ILE A 53 5.22 13.45 19.31
C ILE A 53 6.52 12.93 19.91
N HIS A 54 6.66 13.09 21.21
CA HIS A 54 7.82 12.61 21.95
C HIS A 54 8.01 11.09 21.78
N GLY A 55 9.22 10.65 21.42
CA GLY A 55 9.55 9.24 21.21
C GLY A 55 9.23 8.70 19.82
N LEU A 56 8.50 9.44 18.97
CA LEU A 56 8.14 8.99 17.63
C LEU A 56 9.38 8.88 16.74
N LYS A 57 10.32 9.82 16.87
CA LYS A 57 11.58 9.82 16.14
C LYS A 57 12.43 8.60 16.45
N GLU A 58 12.65 8.33 17.74
CA GLU A 58 13.41 7.18 18.22
C GLU A 58 12.73 5.85 17.87
N TYR A 59 11.41 5.77 18.01
CA TYR A 59 10.63 4.61 17.62
C TYR A 59 10.79 4.32 16.12
N THR A 60 10.64 5.36 15.28
CA THR A 60 10.74 5.22 13.83
C THR A 60 12.15 4.80 13.42
N ALA A 61 13.18 5.42 13.99
CA ALA A 61 14.58 5.07 13.72
C ALA A 61 14.92 3.60 14.06
N LYS A 62 14.29 3.04 15.10
CA LYS A 62 14.50 1.67 15.56
C LYS A 62 13.68 0.63 14.79
N GLU A 63 12.40 0.91 14.55
CA GLU A 63 11.45 -0.07 14.03
C GLU A 63 11.31 -0.02 12.50
N LEU A 64 11.53 1.14 11.86
CA LEU A 64 11.45 1.26 10.39
C LEU A 64 12.43 0.30 9.68
N PRO A 65 13.70 0.13 10.12
CA PRO A 65 14.61 -0.85 9.51
C PRO A 65 14.14 -2.30 9.63
N VAL A 66 13.42 -2.63 10.71
CA VAL A 66 12.88 -3.97 10.97
C VAL A 66 11.63 -4.21 10.11
N PHE A 67 10.79 -3.20 9.96
CA PHE A 67 9.58 -3.23 9.14
C PHE A 67 9.89 -3.41 7.64
N LEU A 68 10.95 -2.78 7.15
CA LEU A 68 11.35 -2.89 5.75
C LEU A 68 11.91 -4.29 5.47
N THR A 69 11.21 -5.08 4.67
CA THR A 69 11.61 -6.46 4.34
C THR A 69 12.39 -6.57 3.03
N ARG A 70 12.15 -5.64 2.10
CA ARG A 70 12.80 -5.64 0.77
C ARG A 70 14.07 -4.82 0.78
N ARG A 71 15.11 -5.33 0.12
CA ARG A 71 16.40 -4.64 -0.01
C ARG A 71 16.27 -3.26 -0.66
N THR A 72 15.48 -3.14 -1.73
CA THR A 72 15.23 -1.87 -2.43
C THR A 72 14.62 -0.82 -1.52
N ASP A 73 13.67 -1.23 -0.68
CA ASP A 73 12.95 -0.33 0.21
C ASP A 73 13.86 0.09 1.38
N ARG A 74 14.74 -0.81 1.83
CA ARG A 74 15.81 -0.48 2.79
C ARG A 74 16.79 0.53 2.20
N GLU A 75 17.30 0.29 0.99
CA GLU A 75 18.22 1.20 0.31
C GLU A 75 17.58 2.59 0.10
N LEU A 76 16.30 2.65 -0.28
CA LEU A 76 15.55 3.89 -0.43
C LEU A 76 15.40 4.68 0.88
N MET A 77 15.19 3.99 2.00
CA MET A 77 14.90 4.62 3.30
C MET A 77 16.14 4.83 4.17
N LYS A 78 17.32 4.49 3.67
CA LYS A 78 18.57 4.49 4.44
C LYS A 78 18.90 5.88 4.99
N ASP A 79 18.89 6.88 4.13
CA ASP A 79 19.27 8.25 4.49
C ASP A 79 18.31 8.81 5.54
N LEU A 80 17.00 8.57 5.38
CA LEU A 80 15.99 8.94 6.38
C LEU A 80 16.26 8.28 7.74
N VAL A 81 16.54 6.98 7.79
CA VAL A 81 16.83 6.29 9.06
C VAL A 81 18.06 6.87 9.74
N GLU A 82 19.10 7.19 8.98
CA GLU A 82 20.34 7.78 9.50
C GLU A 82 20.12 9.22 10.01
N GLU A 83 19.32 10.04 9.32
CA GLU A 83 18.90 11.38 9.76
C GLU A 83 18.08 11.35 11.06
N LEU A 84 17.27 10.31 11.24
CA LEU A 84 16.51 10.08 12.47
C LEU A 84 17.38 9.56 13.63
N GLY A 85 18.67 9.30 13.40
CA GLY A 85 19.62 8.79 14.40
C GLY A 85 19.63 7.27 14.55
N GLY A 86 18.98 6.56 13.62
CA GLY A 86 18.98 5.10 13.54
C GLY A 86 20.19 4.55 12.80
N VAL A 87 20.36 3.23 12.85
CA VAL A 87 21.40 2.52 12.09
C VAL A 87 20.74 1.47 11.23
N MET A 88 20.85 1.63 9.92
CA MET A 88 20.43 0.60 8.98
C MET A 88 21.57 -0.39 8.81
N LYS A 89 21.46 -1.55 9.48
CA LYS A 89 22.45 -2.62 9.32
C LYS A 89 22.53 -3.02 7.84
N LYS A 90 23.74 -2.94 7.27
CA LYS A 90 24.06 -3.70 6.06
C LYS A 90 24.09 -5.18 6.48
N GLU A 91 23.34 -6.01 5.74
CA GLU A 91 23.30 -7.48 5.81
C GLU A 91 22.28 -8.04 6.85
N ASP A 92 21.42 -9.01 6.53
CA ASP A 92 21.49 -10.09 5.53
C ASP A 92 20.45 -9.96 4.41
N CYS A 93 20.89 -9.66 3.18
CA CYS A 93 20.14 -10.16 2.04
C CYS A 93 20.52 -11.65 1.96
N PRO A 94 19.60 -12.63 2.13
CA PRO A 94 19.94 -13.99 1.76
C PRO A 94 20.42 -13.90 0.32
N LYS A 95 21.68 -14.29 0.10
CA LYS A 95 22.10 -14.72 -1.23
C LYS A 95 21.12 -15.84 -1.54
N ASN A 96 20.11 -15.59 -2.37
CA ASN A 96 19.49 -16.68 -3.10
C ASN A 96 20.57 -17.18 -4.06
N GLU A 97 21.53 -17.94 -3.53
CA GLU A 97 21.88 -19.21 -4.13
C GLU A 97 20.56 -19.97 -4.22
N TYR A 98 19.98 -20.03 -5.40
CA TYR A 98 19.56 -21.27 -6.04
C TYR A 98 19.20 -20.92 -7.50
N LEU A 99 20.03 -21.49 -8.37
CA LEU A 99 19.87 -21.87 -9.78
C LEU A 99 18.51 -21.56 -10.43
#